data_AF-A0A966ATI4-F1
#
_entry.id   AF-A0A966ATI4-F1
#
_cell.length_a   1.000
_cell.length_b   1.000
_cell.length_c   1.000
_cell.angle_alpha   90.00
_cell.angle_beta   90.00
_cell.angle_gamma   90.00
#
_symmetry.space_group_name_H-M   'P 1'
#
loop_
_entity.id
_entity.type
_entity.pdbx_description
1 polymer ?
#
loop_
_entity_poly.entity_id
_entity_poly.type
_entity_poly.pdbx_seq_one_letter_code
_entity_poly.pdbx_strand_id
1 'polypeptide(L)'
;MKTEPWLRLDQLTVKRGGKTVLENVDLEIDHGEFVVILGANGSGKSTLLAALLGQVPIASGAIHVAGENLESMSVRERAHWFAWLPQESHSPEAILVEEVVAAARYHLDEPRPVSLEKSREALEDSGAGDLARRWWTELSGGERQRVEIATLRAQSTPAWLLDEPVNHLDPLWRERLLVDLQEKAISGQTVIVVLHDMHLIKEISKIQTRVIALSEGKVILDSPDASALEDDARDKIYGETHSGKPVLQTENVEGTPRKSWSFLQMFLWCVVTLCAGFASAWIGPTLEGELGDKIFSDLRVPRALVGLSMGAVLAGAGAVLQILLQNPLATPGTVGTTAGASLGVIIALLSGTVLQLGGFPLLPLAAFVGAMGVTALVATVAARSRTRTEDVLLAGIALTLMTGAISSALRLGFDQVMALDALRWSLGSLSLISYDRWILAAPFFGISLVGMLTLLRPLDVLATGSERAASRGVNVPRIRTLGVGLSSLGVAAGVATCGPIAFVGLICPHVMRILGGGQPRFLVPASMMFGAAFLPLCDGLGRIMLQNRDVPVGVITASLGAPVLFLLVLRRSRRV
;
A
#
# COMPACT_ATOMS: atom_id res chain seq x y z
N MET A 1 16.01 -5.24 45.59
CA MET A 1 14.77 -4.80 44.92
C MET A 1 14.66 -5.62 43.65
N LYS A 2 13.60 -6.41 43.44
CA LYS A 2 13.40 -7.10 42.16
C LYS A 2 13.16 -6.00 41.13
N THR A 3 14.00 -5.94 40.10
CA THR A 3 13.76 -5.13 38.90
C THR A 3 12.43 -5.58 38.30
N GLU A 4 11.57 -4.64 37.92
CA GLU A 4 10.35 -4.98 37.19
C GLU A 4 10.73 -5.57 35.83
N PRO A 5 10.02 -6.61 35.37
CA PRO A 5 10.28 -7.22 34.07
C PRO A 5 10.07 -6.21 32.95
N TRP A 6 10.90 -6.27 31.92
CA TRP A 6 10.80 -5.36 30.78
C TRP A 6 9.53 -5.63 29.96
N LEU A 7 9.21 -6.90 29.71
CA LEU A 7 7.97 -7.33 29.08
C LEU A 7 7.20 -8.23 30.04
N ARG A 8 5.91 -7.92 30.25
CA ARG A 8 5.02 -8.73 31.06
C ARG A 8 3.69 -8.96 30.36
N LEU A 9 3.28 -10.22 30.33
CA LEU A 9 2.01 -10.71 29.82
C LEU A 9 1.20 -11.20 31.02
N ASP A 10 0.02 -10.61 31.24
CA ASP A 10 -0.86 -10.96 32.35
C ASP A 10 -2.14 -11.59 31.82
N GLN A 11 -2.31 -12.90 32.00
CA GLN A 11 -3.49 -13.67 31.58
C GLN A 11 -3.89 -13.41 30.12
N LEU A 12 -2.91 -13.27 29.23
CA LEU A 12 -3.16 -12.85 27.85
C LEU A 12 -4.03 -13.89 27.14
N THR A 13 -5.18 -13.44 26.65
CA THR A 13 -6.07 -14.25 25.80
C THR A 13 -6.33 -13.51 24.50
N VAL A 14 -6.13 -14.20 23.37
CA VAL A 14 -6.31 -13.64 22.02
C VAL A 14 -7.29 -14.51 21.23
N LYS A 15 -8.28 -13.86 20.61
CA LYS A 15 -9.27 -14.53 19.76
C LYS A 15 -9.12 -14.09 18.30
N ARG A 16 -9.07 -15.05 17.38
CA ARG A 16 -9.00 -14.83 15.93
C ARG A 16 -10.12 -15.59 15.23
N GLY A 17 -10.95 -14.90 14.45
CA GLY A 17 -12.08 -15.52 13.74
C GLY A 17 -13.09 -16.21 14.66
N GLY A 18 -13.24 -15.74 15.91
CA GLY A 18 -14.13 -16.34 16.91
C GLY A 18 -13.52 -17.51 17.70
N LYS A 19 -12.35 -18.02 17.30
CA LYS A 19 -11.61 -19.07 18.03
C LYS A 19 -10.57 -18.46 18.95
N THR A 20 -10.41 -19.01 20.15
CA THR A 20 -9.30 -18.68 21.05
C THR A 20 -8.01 -19.28 20.47
N VAL A 21 -6.98 -18.45 20.31
CA VAL A 21 -5.67 -18.85 19.76
C VAL A 21 -4.59 -18.80 20.84
N LEU A 22 -4.68 -17.86 21.77
CA LEU A 22 -3.90 -17.81 23.00
C LEU A 22 -4.87 -17.78 24.17
N GLU A 23 -4.58 -18.53 25.22
CA GLU A 23 -5.45 -18.67 26.39
C GLU A 23 -4.64 -18.52 27.68
N ASN A 24 -4.92 -17.47 28.45
CA ASN A 24 -4.33 -17.20 29.76
C ASN A 24 -2.79 -17.34 29.78
N VAL A 25 -2.11 -16.71 28.82
CA VAL A 25 -0.65 -16.73 28.74
C VAL A 25 -0.07 -15.72 29.73
N ASP A 26 0.66 -16.20 30.72
CA ASP A 26 1.52 -15.39 31.60
C ASP A 26 2.98 -15.56 31.21
N LEU A 27 3.70 -14.45 31.08
CA LEU A 27 5.11 -14.47 30.72
C LEU A 27 5.80 -13.16 31.14
N GLU A 28 6.98 -13.26 31.72
CA GLU A 28 7.83 -12.13 32.11
C GLU A 28 9.20 -12.28 31.44
N ILE A 29 9.69 -11.25 30.75
CA ILE A 29 11.00 -11.22 30.08
C ILE A 29 11.76 -9.97 30.52
N ASP A 30 12.99 -10.15 30.98
CA ASP A 30 13.90 -9.07 31.37
C ASP A 30 14.67 -8.48 30.17
N HIS A 31 15.32 -7.33 30.41
CA HIS A 31 16.19 -6.71 29.43
C HIS A 31 17.41 -7.57 29.10
N GLY A 32 17.75 -7.66 27.82
CA GLY A 32 18.93 -8.40 27.34
C GLY A 32 18.75 -9.92 27.30
N GLU A 33 17.55 -10.45 27.58
CA GLU A 33 17.28 -11.88 27.44
C GLU A 33 17.29 -12.33 25.97
N PHE A 34 17.87 -13.50 25.72
CA PHE A 34 17.73 -14.24 24.47
C PHE A 34 16.68 -15.35 24.67
N VAL A 35 15.50 -15.17 24.08
CA VAL A 35 14.32 -16.01 24.28
C VAL A 35 13.97 -16.72 22.98
N VAL A 36 13.88 -18.05 23.03
CA VAL A 36 13.44 -18.89 21.92
C VAL A 36 12.03 -19.38 22.20
N ILE A 37 11.11 -19.11 21.27
CA ILE A 37 9.73 -19.59 21.32
C ILE A 37 9.57 -20.80 20.38
N LEU A 38 9.13 -21.93 20.92
CA LEU A 38 8.94 -23.19 20.20
C LEU A 38 7.49 -23.64 20.20
N GLY A 39 7.17 -24.58 19.31
CA GLY A 39 5.87 -25.24 19.28
C GLY A 39 5.49 -25.71 17.89
N ALA A 40 4.49 -26.59 17.80
CA ALA A 40 3.96 -27.06 16.53
C ALA A 40 3.35 -25.91 15.68
N ASN A 41 3.14 -26.17 14.39
CA ASN A 41 2.40 -25.24 13.53
C ASN A 41 0.99 -25.04 14.08
N GLY A 42 0.55 -23.79 14.19
CA GLY A 42 -0.75 -23.46 14.76
C GLY A 42 -0.81 -23.37 16.29
N SER A 43 0.30 -23.54 17.01
CA SER A 43 0.33 -23.44 18.48
C SER A 43 0.14 -22.03 19.05
N GLY A 44 0.14 -21.00 18.20
CA GLY A 44 -0.10 -19.61 18.59
C GLY A 44 1.11 -18.67 18.51
N LYS A 45 2.30 -19.15 18.12
CA LYS A 45 3.58 -18.39 18.10
C LYS A 45 3.50 -17.05 17.35
N SER A 46 3.15 -17.07 16.06
CA SER A 46 2.98 -15.84 15.27
C SER A 46 1.84 -14.95 15.80
N THR A 47 0.84 -15.54 16.48
CA THR A 47 -0.23 -14.75 17.13
C THR A 47 0.27 -14.05 18.40
N LEU A 48 1.19 -14.67 19.14
CA LEU A 48 1.86 -14.04 20.28
C LEU A 48 2.73 -12.87 19.81
N LEU A 49 3.55 -13.06 18.79
CA LEU A 49 4.33 -11.95 18.21
C LEU A 49 3.43 -10.83 17.68
N ALA A 50 2.35 -11.16 16.98
CA ALA A 50 1.38 -10.17 16.52
C ALA A 50 0.70 -9.43 17.68
N ALA A 51 0.49 -10.08 18.83
CA ALA A 51 -0.07 -9.45 20.03
C ALA A 51 0.93 -8.46 20.65
N LEU A 52 2.22 -8.85 20.74
CA LEU A 52 3.31 -7.98 21.18
C LEU A 52 3.51 -6.75 20.27
N LEU A 53 3.20 -6.87 18.99
CA LEU A 53 3.23 -5.73 18.06
C LEU A 53 1.96 -4.87 18.11
N GLY A 54 0.95 -5.28 18.89
CA GLY A 54 -0.37 -4.66 18.92
C GLY A 54 -1.12 -4.74 17.59
N GLN A 55 -0.84 -5.78 16.80
CA GLN A 55 -1.48 -6.03 15.50
C GLN A 55 -2.74 -6.90 15.61
N VAL A 56 -2.87 -7.66 16.70
CA VAL A 56 -4.10 -8.37 17.05
C VAL A 56 -4.68 -7.82 18.36
N PRO A 57 -6.00 -7.64 18.45
CA PRO A 57 -6.63 -7.14 19.66
C PRO A 57 -6.66 -8.23 20.74
N ILE A 58 -6.52 -7.78 21.98
CA ILE A 58 -6.53 -8.62 23.17
C ILE A 58 -8.00 -8.85 23.57
N ALA A 59 -8.36 -10.09 23.88
CA ALA A 59 -9.71 -10.43 24.33
C ALA A 59 -9.86 -10.27 25.85
N SER A 60 -8.83 -10.64 26.61
CA SER A 60 -8.69 -10.41 28.05
C SER A 60 -7.22 -10.47 28.44
N GLY A 61 -6.90 -9.93 29.62
CA GLY A 61 -5.52 -9.77 30.07
C GLY A 61 -4.90 -8.45 29.63
N ALA A 62 -3.58 -8.30 29.82
CA ALA A 62 -2.84 -7.10 29.42
C ALA A 62 -1.41 -7.46 29.00
N ILE A 63 -0.80 -6.55 28.23
CA ILE A 63 0.63 -6.60 27.87
C ILE A 63 1.25 -5.31 28.38
N HIS A 64 2.31 -5.43 29.17
CA HIS A 64 3.07 -4.32 29.72
C HIS A 64 4.49 -4.34 29.14
N VAL A 65 4.95 -3.18 28.64
CA VAL A 65 6.31 -2.99 28.12
C VAL A 65 6.93 -1.82 28.86
N ALA A 66 8.06 -2.06 29.53
CA ALA A 66 8.71 -1.10 30.42
C ALA A 66 7.73 -0.47 31.44
N GLY A 67 6.81 -1.29 31.98
CA GLY A 67 5.78 -0.87 32.94
C GLY A 67 4.52 -0.23 32.33
N GLU A 68 4.55 0.17 31.06
CA GLU A 68 3.41 0.81 30.39
C GLU A 68 2.52 -0.20 29.66
N ASN A 69 1.19 -0.02 29.71
CA ASN A 69 0.25 -0.88 29.00
C ASN A 69 0.30 -0.64 27.49
N LEU A 70 0.56 -1.70 26.73
CA LEU A 70 0.70 -1.70 25.27
C LEU A 70 -0.55 -1.19 24.52
N GLU A 71 -1.75 -1.42 25.04
CA GLU A 71 -3.01 -0.94 24.43
C GLU A 71 -3.19 0.57 24.55
N SER A 72 -2.55 1.21 25.54
CA SER A 72 -2.57 2.66 25.72
C SER A 72 -1.59 3.39 24.78
N MET A 73 -0.58 2.68 24.28
CA MET A 73 0.42 3.23 23.36
C MET A 73 -0.16 3.42 21.96
N SER A 74 0.30 4.47 21.28
CA SER A 74 0.13 4.63 19.84
C SER A 74 0.94 3.59 19.05
N VAL A 75 0.57 3.36 17.79
CA VAL A 75 1.32 2.46 16.88
C VAL A 75 2.79 2.91 16.77
N ARG A 76 3.05 4.22 16.80
CA ARG A 76 4.39 4.79 16.70
C ARG A 76 5.19 4.57 17.99
N GLU A 77 4.60 4.71 19.16
CA GLU A 77 5.27 4.41 20.45
C GLU A 77 5.63 2.93 20.54
N ARG A 78 4.74 2.01 20.14
CA ARG A 78 5.05 0.57 20.08
C ARG A 78 6.24 0.25 19.19
N ALA A 79 6.37 0.95 18.05
CA ALA A 79 7.48 0.77 17.12
C ALA A 79 8.84 1.24 17.66
N HIS A 80 8.89 2.00 18.76
CA HIS A 80 10.15 2.32 19.45
C HIS A 80 10.67 1.15 20.29
N TRP A 81 9.79 0.23 20.69
CA TRP A 81 10.14 -0.88 21.58
C TRP A 81 10.58 -2.14 20.83
N PHE A 82 9.93 -2.44 19.71
CA PHE A 82 10.12 -3.70 18.99
C PHE A 82 10.58 -3.48 17.56
N ALA A 83 11.69 -4.12 17.20
CA ALA A 83 12.01 -4.37 15.82
C ALA A 83 11.46 -5.72 15.40
N TRP A 84 10.98 -5.84 14.17
CA TRP A 84 10.31 -7.05 13.73
C TRP A 84 10.75 -7.56 12.36
N LEU A 85 11.05 -8.86 12.31
CA LEU A 85 11.26 -9.62 11.08
C LEU A 85 10.11 -10.63 10.90
N PRO A 86 9.21 -10.43 9.92
CA PRO A 86 8.13 -11.39 9.63
C PRO A 86 8.63 -12.68 8.98
N GLN A 87 7.82 -13.74 9.09
CA GLN A 87 8.04 -15.04 8.46
C GLN A 87 8.04 -14.99 6.93
N GLU A 88 7.10 -14.25 6.32
CA GLU A 88 7.05 -14.05 4.87
C GLU A 88 7.44 -12.62 4.49
N SER A 89 8.46 -12.50 3.65
CA SER A 89 8.90 -11.23 3.09
C SER A 89 8.11 -10.92 1.83
N HIS A 90 7.05 -10.11 1.94
CA HIS A 90 6.49 -9.44 0.76
C HIS A 90 7.61 -8.70 0.03
N SER A 91 7.85 -9.08 -1.23
CA SER A 91 8.90 -8.47 -2.05
C SER A 91 8.41 -7.13 -2.58
N PRO A 92 8.95 -5.99 -2.10
CA PRO A 92 8.53 -4.69 -2.60
C PRO A 92 8.91 -4.55 -4.07
N GLU A 93 7.94 -4.27 -4.95
CA GLU A 93 8.24 -4.06 -6.36
C GLU A 93 8.99 -2.74 -6.56
N ALA A 94 10.18 -2.80 -7.16
CA ALA A 94 10.93 -1.65 -7.62
C ALA A 94 11.20 -0.59 -6.52
N ILE A 95 11.73 -1.02 -5.38
CA ILE A 95 12.30 -0.15 -4.33
C ILE A 95 13.79 -0.45 -4.17
N LEU A 96 14.59 0.58 -3.87
CA LEU A 96 16.02 0.45 -3.62
C LEU A 96 16.27 -0.09 -2.21
N VAL A 97 17.36 -0.83 -2.04
CA VAL A 97 17.75 -1.43 -0.75
C VAL A 97 17.89 -0.40 0.36
N GLU A 98 18.60 0.70 0.12
CA GLU A 98 18.78 1.77 1.13
C GLU A 98 17.44 2.40 1.57
N GLU A 99 16.42 2.38 0.72
CA GLU A 99 15.10 2.89 1.04
C GLU A 99 14.25 1.89 1.85
N VAL A 100 14.41 0.59 1.58
CA VAL A 100 13.76 -0.46 2.39
C VAL A 100 14.26 -0.40 3.85
N VAL A 101 15.57 -0.19 4.02
CA VAL A 101 16.22 -0.03 5.33
C VAL A 101 15.89 1.32 5.96
N ALA A 102 15.93 2.43 5.22
CA ALA A 102 15.53 3.73 5.76
C ALA A 102 14.07 3.77 6.22
N ALA A 103 13.17 3.04 5.53
CA ALA A 103 11.77 2.92 5.94
C ALA A 103 11.59 2.28 7.32
N ALA A 104 12.57 1.51 7.82
CA ALA A 104 12.55 0.97 9.18
C ALA A 104 12.53 2.08 10.25
N ARG A 105 13.10 3.24 9.94
CA ARG A 105 13.28 4.38 10.85
C ARG A 105 12.08 5.33 10.91
N TYR A 106 10.95 4.95 10.30
CA TYR A 106 9.77 5.81 10.22
C TYR A 106 9.23 6.26 11.59
N HIS A 107 9.33 5.43 12.61
CA HIS A 107 8.83 5.74 13.95
C HIS A 107 9.59 6.89 14.63
N LEU A 108 10.87 7.10 14.28
CA LEU A 108 11.74 8.15 14.84
C LEU A 108 11.41 9.55 14.34
N ASP A 109 10.54 9.65 13.33
CA ASP A 109 10.07 10.91 12.73
C ASP A 109 11.16 11.85 12.19
N GLU A 110 12.37 11.33 11.97
CA GLU A 110 13.55 12.11 11.56
C GLU A 110 13.54 12.49 10.06
N PRO A 111 14.33 13.49 9.64
CA PRO A 111 14.47 13.84 8.23
C PRO A 111 15.10 12.72 7.40
N ARG A 112 14.63 12.54 6.16
CA ARG A 112 15.09 11.48 5.25
C ARG A 112 16.63 11.39 5.10
N PRO A 113 17.39 12.50 4.92
CA PRO A 113 18.84 12.40 4.78
C PRO A 113 19.49 11.67 5.97
N VAL A 114 18.99 11.90 7.18
CA VAL A 114 19.44 11.22 8.40
C VAL A 114 19.07 9.74 8.34
N SER A 115 17.82 9.41 7.98
CA SER A 115 17.42 8.00 7.84
C SER A 115 18.22 7.23 6.78
N LEU A 116 18.62 7.90 5.69
CA LEU A 116 19.43 7.28 4.64
C LEU A 116 20.89 7.08 5.06
N GLU A 117 21.45 8.04 5.78
CA GLU A 117 22.78 7.91 6.37
C GLU A 117 22.82 6.72 7.33
N LYS A 118 21.89 6.66 8.29
CA LYS A 118 21.75 5.54 9.23
C LYS A 118 21.41 4.22 8.56
N SER A 119 20.66 4.25 7.45
CA SER A 119 20.40 3.08 6.63
C SER A 119 21.67 2.51 6.00
N ARG A 120 22.57 3.37 5.49
CA ARG A 120 23.85 2.95 4.92
C ARG A 120 24.80 2.41 5.97
N GLU A 121 24.88 3.05 7.13
CA GLU A 121 25.63 2.52 8.29
C GLU A 121 25.12 1.11 8.65
N ALA A 122 23.80 0.92 8.80
CA ALA A 122 23.24 -0.38 9.12
C ALA A 122 23.47 -1.45 8.03
N LEU A 123 23.51 -1.05 6.76
CA LEU A 123 23.86 -1.93 5.64
C LEU A 123 25.34 -2.33 5.69
N GLU A 124 26.25 -1.39 5.96
CA GLU A 124 27.67 -1.67 6.13
C GLU A 124 27.91 -2.65 7.29
N ASP A 125 27.30 -2.38 8.45
CA ASP A 125 27.36 -3.25 9.64
C ASP A 125 26.83 -4.67 9.41
N SER A 126 25.96 -4.84 8.41
CA SER A 126 25.37 -6.13 8.04
C SER A 126 26.06 -6.78 6.85
N GLY A 127 27.15 -6.21 6.33
CA GLY A 127 27.86 -6.72 5.15
C GLY A 127 27.04 -6.60 3.85
N ALA A 128 26.18 -5.59 3.75
CA ALA A 128 25.30 -5.30 2.62
C ALA A 128 25.48 -3.87 2.05
N GLY A 129 26.56 -3.18 2.41
CA GLY A 129 26.81 -1.79 1.96
C GLY A 129 26.87 -1.65 0.43
N ASP A 130 27.45 -2.63 -0.26
CA ASP A 130 27.53 -2.72 -1.72
C ASP A 130 26.16 -2.88 -2.39
N LEU A 131 25.16 -3.36 -1.65
CA LEU A 131 23.80 -3.58 -2.14
C LEU A 131 22.91 -2.34 -2.08
N ALA A 132 23.34 -1.27 -1.41
CA ALA A 132 22.50 -0.09 -1.08
C ALA A 132 21.75 0.50 -2.29
N ARG A 133 22.38 0.51 -3.47
CA ARG A 133 21.83 1.06 -4.71
C ARG A 133 21.21 0.02 -5.65
N ARG A 134 21.13 -1.25 -5.25
CA ARG A 134 20.44 -2.30 -6.01
C ARG A 134 18.94 -2.27 -5.71
N TRP A 135 18.16 -2.86 -6.60
CA TRP A 135 16.73 -3.04 -6.37
C TRP A 135 16.49 -4.27 -5.52
N TRP A 136 15.51 -4.23 -4.62
CA TRP A 136 15.16 -5.38 -3.77
C TRP A 136 14.93 -6.66 -4.59
N THR A 137 14.27 -6.53 -5.74
CA THR A 137 13.94 -7.65 -6.64
C THR A 137 15.16 -8.32 -7.29
N GLU A 138 16.33 -7.67 -7.26
CA GLU A 138 17.58 -8.19 -7.85
C GLU A 138 18.41 -9.01 -6.85
N LEU A 139 18.03 -9.02 -5.57
CA LEU A 139 18.80 -9.68 -4.52
C LEU A 139 18.57 -11.18 -4.50
N SER A 140 19.65 -11.94 -4.34
CA SER A 140 19.66 -13.35 -3.95
C SER A 140 19.15 -13.54 -2.51
N GLY A 141 18.84 -14.78 -2.11
CA GLY A 141 18.35 -15.10 -0.76
C GLY A 141 19.28 -14.60 0.36
N GLY A 142 20.57 -14.91 0.28
CA GLY A 142 21.56 -14.46 1.26
C GLY A 142 21.79 -12.95 1.27
N GLU A 143 21.71 -12.28 0.12
CA GLU A 143 21.74 -10.81 0.05
C GLU A 143 20.51 -10.19 0.73
N ARG A 144 19.31 -10.73 0.50
CA ARG A 144 18.07 -10.27 1.15
C ARG A 144 18.16 -10.37 2.66
N GLN A 145 18.68 -11.47 3.17
CA GLN A 145 18.85 -11.67 4.60
C GLN A 145 19.76 -10.60 5.24
N ARG A 146 20.90 -10.28 4.62
CA ARG A 146 21.78 -9.21 5.13
C ARG A 146 21.08 -7.86 5.16
N VAL A 147 20.25 -7.57 4.15
CA VAL A 147 19.41 -6.37 4.13
C VAL A 147 18.33 -6.42 5.23
N GLU A 148 17.73 -7.58 5.50
CA GLU A 148 16.73 -7.73 6.57
C GLU A 148 17.33 -7.52 7.95
N ILE A 149 18.53 -8.06 8.21
CA ILE A 149 19.30 -7.76 9.43
C ILE A 149 19.59 -6.26 9.52
N ALA A 150 19.97 -5.61 8.41
CA ALA A 150 20.17 -4.17 8.36
C ALA A 150 18.87 -3.42 8.71
N THR A 151 17.69 -3.90 8.31
CA THR A 151 16.41 -3.27 8.70
C THR A 151 16.15 -3.35 10.21
N LEU A 152 16.50 -4.46 10.88
CA LEU A 152 16.38 -4.61 12.33
C LEU A 152 17.32 -3.65 13.07
N ARG A 153 18.59 -3.58 12.63
CA ARG A 153 19.60 -2.65 13.17
C ARG A 153 19.17 -1.19 12.96
N ALA A 154 18.72 -0.86 11.76
CA ALA A 154 18.27 0.48 11.44
C ALA A 154 17.07 0.92 12.29
N GLN A 155 16.20 0.00 12.72
CA GLN A 155 15.07 0.32 13.62
C GLN A 155 15.55 0.81 14.99
N SER A 156 16.74 0.42 15.47
CA SER A 156 17.32 0.96 16.72
C SER A 156 16.42 0.82 17.95
N THR A 157 15.77 -0.33 18.12
CA THR A 157 14.83 -0.61 19.22
C THR A 157 15.47 -1.44 20.33
N PRO A 158 14.98 -1.40 21.59
CA PRO A 158 15.48 -2.22 22.69
C PRO A 158 15.30 -3.73 22.52
N ALA A 159 14.33 -4.16 21.71
CA ALA A 159 14.06 -5.57 21.48
C ALA A 159 13.83 -5.94 20.02
N TRP A 160 14.23 -7.14 19.64
CA TRP A 160 14.00 -7.74 18.32
C TRP A 160 13.05 -8.93 18.44
N LEU A 161 12.02 -8.94 17.59
CA LEU A 161 11.06 -10.02 17.42
C LEU A 161 11.30 -10.65 16.03
N LEU A 162 11.62 -11.93 15.99
CA LEU A 162 11.91 -12.63 14.74
C LEU A 162 11.01 -13.84 14.59
N ASP A 163 10.24 -13.90 13.50
CA ASP A 163 9.37 -15.03 13.20
C ASP A 163 10.04 -15.94 12.16
N GLU A 164 10.55 -17.10 12.60
CA GLU A 164 11.23 -18.11 11.78
C GLU A 164 12.33 -17.55 10.85
N PRO A 165 13.30 -16.78 11.36
CA PRO A 165 14.25 -16.02 10.52
C PRO A 165 15.30 -16.91 9.83
N VAL A 166 15.32 -18.19 10.16
CA VAL A 166 16.26 -19.21 9.65
C VAL A 166 15.70 -20.01 8.46
N ASN A 167 14.41 -19.84 8.15
CA ASN A 167 13.78 -20.56 7.06
C ASN A 167 14.31 -20.11 5.70
N HIS A 168 14.38 -21.04 4.76
CA HIS A 168 14.88 -20.80 3.40
C HIS A 168 16.35 -20.37 3.30
N LEU A 169 17.09 -20.40 4.42
CA LEU A 169 18.53 -20.17 4.45
C LEU A 169 19.30 -21.48 4.29
N ASP A 170 20.39 -21.41 3.53
CA ASP A 170 21.40 -22.45 3.53
C ASP A 170 22.11 -22.52 4.91
N PRO A 171 22.73 -23.67 5.23
CA PRO A 171 23.25 -23.92 6.57
C PRO A 171 24.30 -22.90 7.06
N LEU A 172 25.14 -22.39 6.16
CA LEU A 172 26.20 -21.45 6.53
C LEU A 172 25.63 -20.10 6.98
N TRP A 173 24.65 -19.57 6.25
CA TRP A 173 24.01 -18.31 6.61
C TRP A 173 23.07 -18.41 7.80
N ARG A 174 22.50 -19.61 8.04
CA ARG A 174 21.74 -19.90 9.25
C ARG A 174 22.61 -19.79 10.49
N GLU A 175 23.76 -20.46 10.50
CA GLU A 175 24.70 -20.43 11.64
C GLU A 175 25.14 -19.00 11.92
N ARG A 176 25.52 -18.24 10.88
CA ARG A 176 25.94 -16.85 11.02
C ARG A 176 24.88 -15.94 11.62
N LEU A 177 23.62 -16.06 11.18
CA LEU A 177 22.52 -15.27 11.73
C LEU A 177 22.31 -15.55 13.22
N LEU A 178 22.33 -16.83 13.61
CA LEU A 178 22.14 -17.21 15.00
C LEU A 178 23.25 -16.62 15.88
N VAL A 179 24.49 -16.64 15.41
CA VAL A 179 25.63 -15.96 16.08
C VAL A 179 25.40 -14.45 16.18
N ASP A 180 25.01 -13.79 15.08
CA ASP A 180 24.75 -12.33 15.10
C ASP A 180 23.64 -11.95 16.11
N LEU A 181 22.57 -12.75 16.20
CA LEU A 181 21.48 -12.54 17.15
C LEU A 181 21.92 -12.75 18.60
N GLN A 182 22.77 -13.74 18.84
CA GLN A 182 23.38 -13.99 20.14
C GLN A 182 24.29 -12.85 20.59
N GLU A 183 25.16 -12.35 19.70
CA GLU A 183 26.02 -11.19 20.00
C GLU A 183 25.20 -9.96 20.37
N LYS A 184 24.02 -9.77 19.74
CA LYS A 184 23.11 -8.69 20.10
C LYS A 184 22.51 -8.84 21.48
N ALA A 185 22.11 -10.05 21.88
CA ALA A 185 21.67 -10.30 23.24
C ALA A 185 22.76 -10.01 24.27
N ILE A 186 24.00 -10.46 24.01
CA ILE A 186 25.16 -10.15 24.86
C ILE A 186 25.39 -8.63 24.98
N SER A 187 25.13 -7.87 23.92
CA SER A 187 25.24 -6.40 23.93
C SER A 187 24.11 -5.69 24.70
N GLY A 188 23.19 -6.42 25.31
CA GLY A 188 22.11 -5.90 26.16
C GLY A 188 20.76 -5.70 25.44
N GLN A 189 20.63 -6.18 24.20
CA GLN A 189 19.39 -6.09 23.42
C GLN A 189 18.51 -7.31 23.68
N THR A 190 17.22 -7.15 23.96
CA THR A 190 16.33 -8.32 24.13
C THR A 190 16.05 -8.96 22.77
N VAL A 191 16.21 -10.27 22.62
CA VAL A 191 15.96 -10.98 21.35
C VAL A 191 14.96 -12.09 21.59
N ILE A 192 13.82 -12.03 20.90
CA ILE A 192 12.77 -13.04 20.93
C ILE A 192 12.67 -13.65 19.53
N VAL A 193 13.00 -14.93 19.40
CA VAL A 193 13.00 -15.65 18.13
C VAL A 193 12.07 -16.85 18.17
N VAL A 194 11.20 -16.96 17.17
CA VAL A 194 10.39 -18.16 16.94
C VAL A 194 11.20 -19.13 16.09
N LEU A 195 11.38 -20.36 16.58
CA LEU A 195 12.05 -21.44 15.87
C LEU A 195 11.17 -22.70 15.88
N HIS A 196 11.25 -23.51 14.83
CA HIS A 196 10.49 -24.76 14.70
C HIS A 196 11.37 -26.00 14.85
N ASP A 197 12.67 -25.86 14.65
CA ASP A 197 13.62 -26.97 14.69
C ASP A 197 14.40 -26.98 16.01
N MET A 198 14.17 -28.00 16.83
CA MET A 198 14.90 -28.21 18.08
C MET A 198 16.39 -28.46 17.88
N HIS A 199 16.83 -28.93 16.70
CA HIS A 199 18.25 -29.14 16.44
C HIS A 199 19.03 -27.83 16.45
N LEU A 200 18.41 -26.73 16.01
CA LEU A 200 19.03 -25.40 16.02
C LEU A 200 19.24 -24.88 17.44
N ILE A 201 18.43 -25.31 18.40
CA ILE A 201 18.59 -24.94 19.81
C ILE A 201 19.91 -25.48 20.37
N LYS A 202 20.28 -26.71 19.98
CA LYS A 202 21.55 -27.32 20.40
C LYS A 202 22.74 -26.51 19.87
N GLU A 203 22.62 -25.92 18.67
CA GLU A 203 23.63 -25.02 18.10
C GLU A 203 23.76 -23.68 18.87
N ILE A 204 22.66 -23.19 19.44
CA ILE A 204 22.55 -21.89 20.14
C ILE A 204 22.87 -22.01 21.66
N SER A 205 23.02 -23.23 22.19
CA SER A 205 23.19 -23.54 23.62
C SER A 205 24.44 -22.96 24.33
N LYS A 206 25.31 -22.22 23.63
CA LYS A 206 26.56 -21.67 24.19
C LYS A 206 26.36 -20.44 25.09
N ILE A 207 25.15 -19.87 25.12
CA ILE A 207 24.74 -18.72 25.95
C ILE A 207 23.46 -19.10 26.68
N GLN A 208 23.25 -18.51 27.86
CA GLN A 208 21.99 -18.61 28.60
C GLN A 208 20.82 -18.21 27.69
N THR A 209 20.14 -19.22 27.17
CA THR A 209 19.05 -19.09 26.21
C THR A 209 17.80 -19.59 26.88
N ARG A 210 16.83 -18.71 27.14
CA ARG A 210 15.55 -19.10 27.71
C ARG A 210 14.68 -19.71 26.62
N VAL A 211 14.03 -20.81 26.91
CA VAL A 211 13.18 -21.52 25.96
C VAL A 211 11.76 -21.60 26.48
N ILE A 212 10.84 -21.08 25.68
CA ILE A 212 9.40 -21.09 25.96
C ILE A 212 8.74 -21.97 24.91
N ALA A 213 8.03 -23.01 25.34
CA ALA A 213 7.24 -23.84 24.43
C ALA A 213 5.75 -23.52 24.53
N LEU A 214 5.13 -23.26 23.37
CA LEU A 214 3.70 -23.03 23.21
C LEU A 214 3.06 -24.27 22.58
N SER A 215 1.99 -24.75 23.20
CA SER A 215 1.11 -25.77 22.65
C SER A 215 -0.35 -25.40 22.90
N GLU A 216 -1.19 -25.55 21.88
CA GLU A 216 -2.63 -25.22 21.95
C GLU A 216 -2.94 -23.83 22.54
N GLY A 217 -2.08 -22.84 22.30
CA GLY A 217 -2.26 -21.48 22.78
C GLY A 217 -1.86 -21.22 24.24
N LYS A 218 -1.23 -22.20 24.91
CA LYS A 218 -0.76 -22.13 26.29
C LYS A 218 0.75 -22.34 26.38
N VAL A 219 1.38 -21.69 27.35
CA VAL A 219 2.79 -21.96 27.68
C VAL A 219 2.85 -23.28 28.45
N ILE A 220 3.49 -24.28 27.85
CA ILE A 220 3.64 -25.62 28.44
C ILE A 220 5.02 -25.82 29.07
N LEU A 221 5.98 -24.97 28.71
CA LEU A 221 7.35 -25.00 29.21
C LEU A 221 7.92 -23.58 29.21
N ASP A 222 8.62 -23.24 30.28
CA ASP A 222 9.46 -22.05 30.41
C ASP A 222 10.75 -22.46 31.11
N SER A 223 11.81 -22.70 30.33
CA SER A 223 13.12 -23.12 30.83
C SER A 223 14.11 -21.97 30.72
N PRO A 224 14.79 -21.56 31.81
CA PRO A 224 15.77 -20.48 31.79
C PRO A 224 17.05 -20.82 31.00
N ASP A 225 17.26 -22.11 30.70
CA ASP A 225 18.40 -22.57 29.92
C ASP A 225 17.96 -23.67 28.93
N ALA A 226 18.34 -23.49 27.67
CA ALA A 226 18.19 -24.44 26.58
C ALA A 226 18.97 -25.74 26.81
N SER A 227 20.07 -25.69 27.57
CA SER A 227 20.88 -26.88 27.88
C SER A 227 20.13 -27.89 28.79
N ALA A 228 19.12 -27.42 29.53
CA ALA A 228 18.30 -28.22 30.43
C ALA A 228 17.12 -28.93 29.74
N LEU A 229 16.98 -28.79 28.42
CA LEU A 229 15.96 -29.50 27.64
C LEU A 229 16.37 -30.98 27.46
N GLU A 230 15.80 -31.86 28.27
CA GLU A 230 15.87 -33.31 28.05
C GLU A 230 15.21 -33.70 26.72
N ASP A 231 15.68 -34.77 26.05
CA ASP A 231 15.10 -35.23 24.78
C ASP A 231 13.60 -35.61 24.91
N ASP A 232 13.12 -35.91 26.13
CA ASP A 232 11.71 -36.16 26.49
C ASP A 232 10.79 -34.92 26.36
N ALA A 233 11.34 -33.70 26.39
CA ALA A 233 10.56 -32.47 26.19
C ALA A 233 10.02 -32.37 24.76
N ARG A 234 10.68 -33.04 23.80
CA ARG A 234 10.29 -33.04 22.39
C ARG A 234 8.94 -33.72 22.15
N ASP A 235 8.67 -34.83 22.84
CA ASP A 235 7.42 -35.58 22.69
C ASP A 235 6.23 -34.81 23.28
N LYS A 236 6.45 -34.03 24.35
CA LYS A 236 5.44 -33.12 24.92
C LYS A 236 5.11 -31.91 24.04
N ILE A 237 6.07 -31.43 23.23
CA ILE A 237 5.90 -30.22 22.41
C ILE A 237 5.34 -30.53 21.02
N TYR A 238 5.76 -31.64 20.41
CA TYR A 238 5.45 -31.93 19.02
C TYR A 238 4.48 -33.11 18.82
N GLY A 239 4.34 -34.02 19.79
CA GLY A 239 3.66 -35.30 19.58
C GLY A 239 4.33 -36.15 18.48
N GLU A 240 4.15 -37.47 18.50
CA GLU A 240 4.68 -38.33 17.44
C GLU A 240 3.99 -38.00 16.09
N THR A 241 4.57 -37.14 15.24
CA THR A 241 4.78 -37.37 13.79
C THR A 241 5.23 -36.16 12.94
N HIS A 242 6.01 -36.52 11.91
CA HIS A 242 6.19 -35.93 10.57
C HIS A 242 7.44 -35.08 10.27
N SER A 243 8.42 -35.77 9.66
CA SER A 243 9.45 -35.20 8.81
C SER A 243 8.87 -34.78 7.46
N GLY A 244 8.86 -33.48 7.17
CA GLY A 244 8.65 -32.95 5.82
C GLY A 244 9.91 -32.18 5.40
N LYS A 245 10.60 -32.65 4.36
CA LYS A 245 11.68 -31.87 3.71
C LYS A 245 11.05 -30.75 2.88
N PRO A 246 11.52 -29.50 2.95
CA PRO A 246 11.14 -28.48 1.99
C PRO A 246 11.93 -28.66 0.69
N VAL A 247 11.23 -28.55 -0.44
CA VAL A 247 11.80 -28.43 -1.78
C VAL A 247 12.20 -26.97 -1.99
N LEU A 248 13.48 -26.73 -2.27
CA LEU A 248 13.99 -25.42 -2.66
C LEU A 248 13.76 -25.22 -4.16
N GLN A 249 12.99 -24.19 -4.53
CA GLN A 249 13.04 -23.59 -5.86
C GLN A 249 13.64 -22.19 -5.72
N THR A 250 14.88 -22.03 -6.18
CA THR A 250 15.52 -20.73 -6.39
C THR A 250 15.50 -20.44 -7.88
N GLU A 251 14.62 -19.55 -8.31
CA GLU A 251 14.71 -18.91 -9.63
C GLU A 251 15.50 -17.61 -9.50
N ASN A 252 16.69 -17.59 -10.11
CA ASN A 252 17.45 -16.37 -10.34
C ASN A 252 16.84 -15.64 -11.53
N VAL A 253 16.13 -14.54 -11.27
CA VAL A 253 15.67 -13.61 -12.31
C VAL A 253 16.73 -12.53 -12.48
N GLU A 254 17.51 -12.59 -13.56
CA GLU A 254 18.41 -11.51 -13.96
C GLU A 254 17.60 -10.24 -14.27
N GLY A 255 17.66 -9.27 -13.35
CA GLY A 255 17.09 -7.94 -13.53
C GLY A 255 18.05 -7.01 -14.26
N THR A 256 17.60 -6.45 -15.39
CA THR A 256 18.24 -5.29 -16.02
C THR A 256 18.18 -4.08 -15.08
N PRO A 257 19.26 -3.29 -14.91
CA PRO A 257 19.30 -2.20 -13.95
C PRO A 257 18.27 -1.13 -14.28
N ARG A 258 17.31 -0.89 -13.37
CA ARG A 258 16.41 0.26 -13.46
C ARG A 258 17.10 1.51 -12.89
N LYS A 259 16.98 2.65 -13.57
CA LYS A 259 17.45 3.94 -13.05
C LYS A 259 16.48 4.47 -11.99
N SER A 260 16.98 5.11 -10.94
CA SER A 260 16.16 5.87 -10.00
C SER A 260 15.86 7.27 -10.55
N TRP A 261 14.69 7.81 -10.20
CA TRP A 261 14.33 9.19 -10.55
C TRP A 261 15.28 10.19 -9.92
N SER A 262 15.76 11.16 -10.71
CA SER A 262 16.47 12.34 -10.19
C SER A 262 15.57 13.57 -10.16
N PHE A 263 15.89 14.54 -9.30
CA PHE A 263 15.20 15.84 -9.26
C PHE A 263 15.16 16.53 -10.62
N LEU A 264 16.21 16.39 -11.43
CA LEU A 264 16.28 16.93 -12.79
C LEU A 264 15.23 16.30 -13.72
N GLN A 265 14.99 15.00 -13.60
CA GLN A 265 13.96 14.31 -14.39
C GLN A 265 12.55 14.73 -13.96
N MET A 266 12.33 14.95 -12.66
CA MET A 266 11.07 15.49 -12.15
C MET A 266 10.81 16.91 -12.68
N PHE A 267 11.84 17.76 -12.70
CA PHE A 267 11.77 19.09 -13.31
C PHE A 267 11.45 19.02 -14.80
N LEU A 268 12.12 18.12 -15.55
CA LEU A 268 11.85 17.93 -16.97
C LEU A 268 10.40 17.49 -17.23
N TRP A 269 9.86 16.57 -16.43
CA TRP A 269 8.45 16.19 -16.53
C TRP A 269 7.52 17.36 -16.24
N CYS A 270 7.88 18.27 -15.33
CA CYS A 270 7.08 19.46 -15.04
C CYS A 270 6.98 20.34 -16.28
N VAL A 271 8.12 20.59 -16.93
CA VAL A 271 8.18 21.34 -18.19
C VAL A 271 7.36 20.65 -19.27
N VAL A 272 7.51 19.34 -19.44
CA VAL A 272 6.73 18.56 -20.43
C VAL A 272 5.23 18.68 -20.16
N THR A 273 4.80 18.58 -18.90
CA THR A 273 3.38 18.71 -18.53
C THR A 273 2.83 20.10 -18.83
N LEU A 274 3.56 21.17 -18.49
CA LEU A 274 3.15 22.54 -18.78
C LEU A 274 3.07 22.78 -20.30
N CYS A 275 4.06 22.33 -21.06
CA CYS A 275 4.07 22.41 -22.51
C CYS A 275 2.92 21.62 -23.14
N ALA A 276 2.64 20.41 -22.67
CA ALA A 276 1.55 19.57 -23.16
C ALA A 276 0.17 20.20 -22.86
N GLY A 277 -0.01 20.75 -21.66
CA GLY A 277 -1.21 21.48 -21.29
C GLY A 277 -1.45 22.68 -22.19
N PHE A 278 -0.42 23.50 -22.40
CA PHE A 278 -0.51 24.65 -23.31
C PHE A 278 -0.78 24.22 -24.76
N ALA A 279 -0.02 23.24 -25.27
CA ALA A 279 -0.19 22.71 -26.61
C ALA A 279 -1.60 22.15 -26.84
N SER A 280 -2.19 21.48 -25.84
CA SER A 280 -3.55 20.92 -25.95
C SER A 280 -4.62 21.98 -26.23
N ALA A 281 -4.46 23.21 -25.73
CA ALA A 281 -5.39 24.31 -26.04
C ALA A 281 -5.35 24.71 -27.52
N TRP A 282 -4.22 24.48 -28.20
CA TRP A 282 -4.01 24.79 -29.62
C TRP A 282 -4.38 23.64 -30.57
N ILE A 283 -4.39 22.39 -30.10
CA ILE A 283 -4.76 21.23 -30.92
C ILE A 283 -6.25 21.30 -31.31
N GLY A 284 -6.54 21.42 -32.61
CA GLY A 284 -7.89 21.46 -33.16
C GLY A 284 -7.93 22.21 -34.49
N PRO A 285 -9.10 22.31 -35.16
CA PRO A 285 -9.24 23.07 -36.40
C PRO A 285 -8.77 24.52 -36.22
N THR A 286 -8.17 25.09 -37.28
CA THR A 286 -7.67 26.47 -37.29
C THR A 286 -8.81 27.45 -37.03
N LEU A 287 -8.53 28.42 -36.15
CA LEU A 287 -9.49 29.41 -35.70
C LEU A 287 -9.04 30.76 -36.28
N GLU A 288 -9.83 31.34 -37.18
CA GLU A 288 -9.56 32.66 -37.76
C GLU A 288 -10.66 33.66 -37.32
N GLY A 289 -10.26 34.90 -37.03
CA GLY A 289 -11.16 36.01 -36.65
C GLY A 289 -11.60 36.02 -35.18
N GLU A 290 -12.41 37.02 -34.80
CA GLU A 290 -12.89 37.24 -33.41
C GLU A 290 -13.66 36.04 -32.83
N LEU A 291 -14.32 35.27 -33.69
CA LEU A 291 -15.05 34.06 -33.29
C LEU A 291 -14.07 32.95 -32.87
N GLY A 292 -12.90 32.91 -33.49
CA GLY A 292 -11.80 32.03 -33.13
C GLY A 292 -11.23 32.34 -31.75
N ASP A 293 -10.99 33.61 -31.45
CA ASP A 293 -10.48 34.04 -30.15
C ASP A 293 -11.44 33.72 -29.00
N LYS A 294 -12.75 33.88 -29.24
CA LYS A 294 -13.80 33.46 -28.29
C LYS A 294 -13.83 31.94 -28.10
N ILE A 295 -13.75 31.15 -29.17
CA ILE A 295 -13.69 29.68 -29.04
C ILE A 295 -12.45 29.25 -28.25
N PHE A 296 -11.30 29.87 -28.51
CA PHE A 296 -10.06 29.56 -27.80
C PHE A 296 -10.21 29.85 -26.29
N SER A 297 -10.62 31.06 -25.94
CA SER A 297 -10.74 31.50 -24.55
C SER A 297 -11.88 30.82 -23.80
N ASP A 298 -13.10 30.77 -24.35
CA ASP A 298 -14.28 30.31 -23.61
C ASP A 298 -14.48 28.79 -23.64
N LEU A 299 -13.89 28.08 -24.62
CA LEU A 299 -14.09 26.63 -24.77
C LEU A 299 -12.80 25.82 -24.65
N ARG A 300 -11.68 26.25 -25.25
CA ARG A 300 -10.45 25.43 -25.27
C ARG A 300 -9.65 25.54 -23.98
N VAL A 301 -9.53 26.73 -23.39
CA VAL A 301 -8.77 26.93 -22.15
C VAL A 301 -9.43 26.22 -20.96
N PRO A 302 -10.74 26.36 -20.66
CA PRO A 302 -11.39 25.62 -19.58
C PRO A 302 -11.26 24.11 -19.75
N ARG A 303 -11.41 23.62 -20.99
CA ARG A 303 -11.27 22.20 -21.34
C ARG A 303 -9.87 21.68 -21.03
N ALA A 304 -8.82 22.43 -21.38
CA ALA A 304 -7.44 22.10 -21.04
C ALA A 304 -7.19 22.11 -19.52
N LEU A 305 -7.74 23.09 -18.79
CA LEU A 305 -7.61 23.18 -17.34
C LEU A 305 -8.24 21.99 -16.61
N VAL A 306 -9.43 21.56 -17.04
CA VAL A 306 -10.07 20.35 -16.49
C VAL A 306 -9.28 19.10 -16.87
N GLY A 307 -8.82 18.98 -18.11
CA GLY A 307 -7.99 17.87 -18.55
C GLY A 307 -6.70 17.74 -17.72
N LEU A 308 -6.02 18.85 -17.44
CA LEU A 308 -4.82 18.89 -16.60
C LEU A 308 -5.13 18.42 -15.17
N SER A 309 -6.18 19.00 -14.58
CA SER A 309 -6.57 18.73 -13.19
C SER A 309 -7.05 17.29 -13.00
N MET A 310 -7.96 16.83 -13.87
CA MET A 310 -8.52 15.48 -13.84
C MET A 310 -7.48 14.42 -14.20
N GLY A 311 -6.59 14.71 -15.17
CA GLY A 311 -5.48 13.85 -15.53
C GLY A 311 -4.53 13.61 -14.35
N ALA A 312 -4.18 14.68 -13.63
CA ALA A 312 -3.38 14.61 -12.41
C ALA A 312 -4.05 13.75 -11.34
N VAL A 313 -5.33 14.01 -11.09
CA VAL A 313 -6.11 13.34 -10.06
C VAL A 313 -6.27 11.85 -10.36
N LEU A 314 -6.65 11.47 -11.59
CA LEU A 314 -6.81 10.06 -11.96
C LEU A 314 -5.49 9.30 -11.84
N ALA A 315 -4.39 9.88 -12.32
CA ALA A 315 -3.08 9.23 -12.26
C ALA A 315 -2.52 9.16 -10.84
N GLY A 316 -2.69 10.21 -10.04
CA GLY A 316 -2.32 10.23 -8.62
C GLY A 316 -3.14 9.24 -7.79
N ALA A 317 -4.46 9.26 -7.94
CA ALA A 317 -5.37 8.31 -7.30
C ALA A 317 -5.05 6.87 -7.69
N GLY A 318 -4.75 6.64 -8.97
CA GLY A 318 -4.26 5.36 -9.46
C GLY A 318 -2.97 4.90 -8.77
N ALA A 319 -1.94 5.76 -8.72
CA ALA A 319 -0.68 5.46 -8.05
C ALA A 319 -0.88 5.13 -6.56
N VAL A 320 -1.62 5.98 -5.84
CA VAL A 320 -1.91 5.82 -4.41
C VAL A 320 -2.69 4.54 -4.15
N LEU A 321 -3.77 4.27 -4.89
CA LEU A 321 -4.56 3.05 -4.72
C LEU A 321 -3.76 1.79 -5.05
N GLN A 322 -2.89 1.80 -6.05
CA GLN A 322 -2.00 0.66 -6.35
C GLN A 322 -1.03 0.35 -5.21
N ILE A 323 -0.50 1.38 -4.54
CA ILE A 323 0.40 1.21 -3.40
C ILE A 323 -0.39 0.75 -2.16
N LEU A 324 -1.49 1.44 -1.83
CA LEU A 324 -2.33 1.13 -0.68
C LEU A 324 -2.91 -0.27 -0.73
N LEU A 325 -3.40 -0.65 -1.92
CA LEU A 325 -4.01 -1.96 -2.17
C LEU A 325 -2.99 -3.02 -2.58
N GLN A 326 -1.69 -2.67 -2.60
CA GLN A 326 -0.59 -3.57 -2.97
C GLN A 326 -0.92 -4.38 -4.25
N ASN A 327 -1.62 -3.73 -5.19
CA ASN A 327 -2.15 -4.35 -6.38
C ASN A 327 -1.95 -3.40 -7.57
N PRO A 328 -1.11 -3.76 -8.56
CA PRO A 328 -0.81 -2.89 -9.69
C PRO A 328 -2.02 -2.65 -10.62
N LEU A 329 -3.12 -3.39 -10.46
CA LEU A 329 -4.36 -3.24 -11.21
C LEU A 329 -5.42 -2.40 -10.48
N ALA A 330 -5.16 -1.96 -9.25
CA ALA A 330 -6.08 -1.11 -8.52
C ALA A 330 -6.29 0.22 -9.26
N THR A 331 -7.55 0.67 -9.31
CA THR A 331 -7.95 1.94 -9.91
C THR A 331 -9.06 2.58 -9.08
N PRO A 332 -9.37 3.86 -9.29
CA PRO A 332 -10.55 4.47 -8.65
C PRO A 332 -11.87 3.74 -8.94
N GLY A 333 -11.94 3.05 -10.08
CA GLY A 333 -13.05 2.20 -10.47
C GLY A 333 -13.16 0.91 -9.65
N THR A 334 -12.05 0.33 -9.16
CA THR A 334 -12.09 -0.87 -8.32
C THR A 334 -12.64 -0.59 -6.92
N VAL A 335 -12.58 0.67 -6.47
CA VAL A 335 -13.15 1.15 -5.20
C VAL A 335 -14.62 1.58 -5.36
N GLY A 336 -15.20 1.42 -6.56
CA GLY A 336 -16.62 1.71 -6.82
C GLY A 336 -16.97 3.19 -7.00
N THR A 337 -15.99 4.10 -6.95
CA THR A 337 -16.20 5.56 -7.08
C THR A 337 -16.95 5.90 -8.38
N THR A 338 -16.50 5.34 -9.50
CA THR A 338 -17.10 5.56 -10.83
C THR A 338 -18.49 4.94 -10.97
N ALA A 339 -18.70 3.78 -10.38
CA ALA A 339 -19.99 3.08 -10.42
C ALA A 339 -21.03 3.80 -9.57
N GLY A 340 -20.64 4.31 -8.40
CA GLY A 340 -21.47 5.18 -7.57
C GLY A 340 -21.87 6.47 -8.27
N ALA A 341 -20.94 7.12 -8.98
CA ALA A 341 -21.28 8.29 -9.79
C ALA A 341 -22.33 7.98 -10.86
N SER A 342 -22.14 6.88 -11.57
CA SER A 342 -23.05 6.45 -12.63
C SER A 342 -24.45 6.16 -12.10
N LEU A 343 -24.55 5.51 -10.94
CA LEU A 343 -25.81 5.27 -10.25
C LEU A 343 -26.50 6.60 -9.85
N GLY A 344 -25.74 7.55 -9.29
CA GLY A 344 -26.25 8.86 -8.91
C GLY A 344 -26.86 9.63 -10.10
N VAL A 345 -26.16 9.62 -11.25
CA VAL A 345 -26.66 10.22 -12.51
C VAL A 345 -27.95 9.55 -12.97
N ILE A 346 -28.01 8.22 -12.95
CA ILE A 346 -29.20 7.46 -13.37
C ILE A 346 -30.42 7.81 -12.51
N ILE A 347 -30.24 7.90 -11.18
CA ILE A 347 -31.31 8.29 -10.25
C ILE A 347 -31.75 9.75 -10.50
N ALA A 348 -30.81 10.66 -10.74
CA ALA A 348 -31.11 12.06 -11.03
C ALA A 348 -31.86 12.25 -12.36
N LEU A 349 -31.58 11.43 -13.37
CA LEU A 349 -32.33 11.44 -14.62
C LEU A 349 -33.77 10.96 -14.38
N LEU A 350 -33.97 9.82 -13.71
CA LEU A 350 -35.31 9.26 -13.45
C LEU A 350 -36.22 10.14 -12.62
N SER A 351 -35.65 10.91 -11.69
CA SER A 351 -36.43 11.83 -10.86
C SER A 351 -37.03 12.99 -11.67
N GLY A 352 -36.65 13.17 -12.94
CA GLY A 352 -37.21 14.20 -13.82
C GLY A 352 -36.90 15.62 -13.38
N THR A 353 -36.09 15.78 -12.32
CA THR A 353 -35.74 17.06 -11.73
C THR A 353 -34.67 17.73 -12.58
N VAL A 354 -35.09 18.53 -13.55
CA VAL A 354 -34.26 19.55 -14.24
C VAL A 354 -34.03 20.78 -13.32
N LEU A 355 -34.07 20.58 -11.99
CA LEU A 355 -34.00 21.65 -11.01
C LEU A 355 -32.56 21.91 -10.58
N GLN A 356 -32.17 23.17 -10.53
CA GLN A 356 -30.98 23.62 -9.81
C GLN A 356 -31.31 23.61 -8.32
N LEU A 357 -30.50 22.91 -7.52
CA LEU A 357 -30.63 22.92 -6.06
C LEU A 357 -29.67 23.99 -5.54
N GLY A 358 -30.20 25.15 -5.16
CA GLY A 358 -29.39 26.28 -4.68
C GLY A 358 -28.39 26.83 -5.71
N GLY A 359 -28.71 26.75 -7.00
CA GLY A 359 -27.83 27.20 -8.09
C GLY A 359 -26.84 26.16 -8.61
N PHE A 360 -26.77 24.97 -8.01
CA PHE A 360 -25.89 23.88 -8.47
C PHE A 360 -26.60 22.97 -9.48
N PRO A 361 -25.91 22.55 -10.55
CA PRO A 361 -26.45 21.57 -11.48
C PRO A 361 -26.62 20.22 -10.76
N LEU A 362 -27.85 19.71 -10.71
CA LEU A 362 -28.22 18.52 -9.94
C LEU A 362 -27.50 17.26 -10.43
N LEU A 363 -27.23 17.16 -11.74
CA LEU A 363 -26.62 15.96 -12.33
C LEU A 363 -25.16 15.75 -11.87
N PRO A 364 -24.25 16.74 -11.95
CA PRO A 364 -22.93 16.67 -11.28
C PRO A 364 -23.02 16.42 -9.78
N LEU A 365 -23.96 17.06 -9.08
CA LEU A 365 -24.12 16.87 -7.64
C LEU A 365 -24.49 15.42 -7.30
N ALA A 366 -25.45 14.85 -8.03
CA ALA A 366 -25.87 13.46 -7.84
C ALA A 366 -24.74 12.48 -8.17
N ALA A 367 -23.95 12.75 -9.22
CA ALA A 367 -22.75 11.97 -9.54
C ALA A 367 -21.74 12.02 -8.39
N PHE A 368 -21.47 13.19 -7.84
CA PHE A 368 -20.54 13.37 -6.74
C PHE A 368 -21.01 12.64 -5.46
N VAL A 369 -22.27 12.83 -5.08
CA VAL A 369 -22.87 12.19 -3.90
C VAL A 369 -22.91 10.67 -4.06
N GLY A 370 -23.30 10.17 -5.23
CA GLY A 370 -23.31 8.73 -5.52
C GLY A 370 -21.92 8.10 -5.43
N ALA A 371 -20.90 8.77 -5.98
CA ALA A 371 -19.51 8.34 -5.88
C ALA A 371 -19.05 8.27 -4.42
N MET A 372 -19.22 9.37 -3.67
CA MET A 372 -18.80 9.45 -2.27
C MET A 372 -19.56 8.46 -1.39
N GLY A 373 -20.83 8.20 -1.65
CA GLY A 373 -21.63 7.20 -0.93
C GLY A 373 -21.07 5.79 -1.07
N VAL A 374 -20.78 5.35 -2.30
CA VAL A 374 -20.19 4.02 -2.54
C VAL A 374 -18.77 3.93 -1.95
N THR A 375 -17.96 4.98 -2.13
CA THR A 375 -16.62 5.03 -1.53
C THR A 375 -16.68 4.97 0.00
N ALA A 376 -17.62 5.67 0.64
CA ALA A 376 -17.76 5.65 2.09
C ALA A 376 -18.00 4.23 2.61
N LEU A 377 -18.81 3.43 1.90
CA LEU A 377 -19.02 2.02 2.22
C LEU A 377 -17.72 1.22 2.14
N VAL A 378 -16.92 1.37 1.07
CA VAL A 378 -15.60 0.72 0.97
C VAL A 378 -14.64 1.20 2.06
N ALA A 379 -14.67 2.49 2.38
CA ALA A 379 -13.83 3.09 3.41
C ALA A 379 -14.13 2.51 4.80
N THR A 380 -15.38 2.13 5.09
CA THR A 380 -15.73 1.44 6.35
C THR A 380 -15.08 0.07 6.47
N VAL A 381 -14.87 -0.63 5.35
CA VAL A 381 -14.11 -1.88 5.32
C VAL A 381 -12.62 -1.58 5.50
N ALA A 382 -12.09 -0.61 4.77
CA ALA A 382 -10.67 -0.21 4.84
C ALA A 382 -10.24 0.33 6.21
N ALA A 383 -11.17 0.91 6.99
CA ALA A 383 -10.91 1.46 8.32
C ALA A 383 -10.75 0.38 9.42
N ARG A 384 -11.09 -0.88 9.14
CA ARG A 384 -11.00 -1.96 10.13
C ARG A 384 -9.56 -2.44 10.28
N SER A 385 -9.07 -2.52 11.50
CA SER A 385 -7.68 -2.97 11.79
C SER A 385 -7.37 -4.39 11.31
N ARG A 386 -8.40 -5.24 11.15
CA ARG A 386 -8.26 -6.67 10.81
C ARG A 386 -8.38 -6.99 9.32
N THR A 387 -8.65 -6.01 8.45
CA THR A 387 -8.87 -6.28 7.03
C THR A 387 -7.56 -6.40 6.27
N ARG A 388 -7.41 -7.51 5.55
CA ARG A 388 -6.36 -7.68 4.57
C ARG A 388 -6.58 -6.74 3.40
N THR A 389 -5.52 -6.47 2.68
CA THR A 389 -5.56 -5.61 1.50
C THR A 389 -6.53 -6.15 0.43
N GLU A 390 -6.58 -7.48 0.29
CA GLU A 390 -7.47 -8.22 -0.60
C GLU A 390 -8.96 -8.04 -0.26
N ASP A 391 -9.31 -7.99 1.04
CA ASP A 391 -10.69 -7.82 1.50
C ASP A 391 -11.28 -6.48 1.04
N VAL A 392 -10.47 -5.42 1.07
CA VAL A 392 -10.88 -4.08 0.63
C VAL A 392 -11.13 -4.08 -0.88
N LEU A 393 -10.27 -4.74 -1.65
CA LEU A 393 -10.43 -4.87 -3.10
C LEU A 393 -11.69 -5.69 -3.45
N LEU A 394 -11.90 -6.83 -2.78
CA LEU A 394 -13.07 -7.67 -2.98
C LEU A 394 -14.36 -6.94 -2.64
N ALA A 395 -14.38 -6.18 -1.54
CA ALA A 395 -15.52 -5.34 -1.17
C ALA A 395 -15.81 -4.26 -2.24
N GLY A 396 -14.77 -3.62 -2.77
CA GLY A 396 -14.90 -2.63 -3.85
C GLY A 396 -15.45 -3.23 -5.14
N ILE A 397 -14.95 -4.40 -5.55
CA ILE A 397 -15.45 -5.13 -6.72
C ILE A 397 -16.92 -5.53 -6.52
N ALA A 398 -17.26 -6.10 -5.36
CA ALA A 398 -18.63 -6.50 -5.04
C ALA A 398 -19.60 -5.31 -5.08
N LEU A 399 -19.23 -4.17 -4.47
CA LEU A 399 -20.02 -2.94 -4.52
C LEU A 399 -20.15 -2.36 -5.94
N THR A 400 -19.09 -2.46 -6.75
CA THR A 400 -19.11 -2.06 -8.16
C THR A 400 -20.10 -2.90 -8.97
N LEU A 401 -20.09 -4.22 -8.79
CA LEU A 401 -21.03 -5.12 -9.46
C LEU A 401 -22.47 -4.89 -9.00
N MET A 402 -22.69 -4.71 -7.69
CA MET A 402 -24.00 -4.42 -7.12
C MET A 402 -24.57 -3.10 -7.66
N THR A 403 -23.79 -2.02 -7.61
CA THR A 403 -24.20 -0.71 -8.15
C THR A 403 -24.42 -0.75 -9.66
N GLY A 404 -23.65 -1.55 -10.40
CA GLY A 404 -23.87 -1.81 -11.83
C GLY A 404 -25.17 -2.57 -12.13
N ALA A 405 -25.52 -3.56 -11.32
CA ALA A 405 -26.79 -4.28 -11.45
C ALA A 405 -27.99 -3.37 -11.16
N ILE A 406 -27.93 -2.56 -10.10
CA ILE A 406 -28.96 -1.57 -9.76
C ILE A 406 -29.08 -0.54 -10.89
N SER A 407 -27.95 -0.02 -11.38
CA SER A 407 -27.91 0.93 -12.51
C SER A 407 -28.59 0.34 -13.75
N SER A 408 -28.34 -0.94 -14.06
CA SER A 408 -28.97 -1.62 -15.19
C SER A 408 -30.48 -1.80 -15.01
N ALA A 409 -30.94 -2.15 -13.81
CA ALA A 409 -32.36 -2.28 -13.50
C ALA A 409 -33.11 -0.94 -13.63
N LEU A 410 -32.52 0.14 -13.11
CA LEU A 410 -33.10 1.49 -13.19
C LEU A 410 -33.22 2.00 -14.64
N ARG A 411 -32.30 1.59 -15.53
CA ARG A 411 -32.37 1.94 -16.96
C ARG A 411 -33.59 1.37 -17.68
N LEU A 412 -34.27 0.36 -17.12
CA LEU A 412 -35.52 -0.17 -17.69
C LEU A 412 -36.65 0.88 -17.68
N GLY A 413 -36.56 1.89 -16.81
CA GLY A 413 -37.51 3.00 -16.76
C GLY A 413 -37.18 4.16 -17.70
N PHE A 414 -36.15 4.06 -18.53
CA PHE A 414 -35.71 5.18 -19.38
C PHE A 414 -36.47 5.23 -20.70
N ASP A 415 -36.79 6.44 -21.15
CA ASP A 415 -37.15 6.68 -22.54
C ASP A 415 -35.89 6.72 -23.44
N GLN A 416 -36.09 6.87 -24.75
CA GLN A 416 -34.98 6.92 -25.71
C GLN A 416 -34.03 8.10 -25.48
N VAL A 417 -34.53 9.25 -24.99
CA VAL A 417 -33.73 10.46 -24.80
C VAL A 417 -32.84 10.30 -23.58
N MET A 418 -33.41 9.87 -22.45
CA MET A 418 -32.69 9.59 -21.20
C MET A 418 -31.64 8.50 -21.41
N ALA A 419 -31.96 7.46 -22.19
CA ALA A 419 -31.01 6.41 -22.55
C ALA A 419 -29.80 6.95 -23.33
N LEU A 420 -30.03 7.83 -24.31
CA LEU A 420 -28.96 8.45 -25.07
C LEU A 420 -28.11 9.42 -24.22
N ASP A 421 -28.74 10.20 -23.34
CA ASP A 421 -28.03 11.12 -22.45
C ASP A 421 -27.16 10.39 -21.43
N ALA A 422 -27.69 9.32 -20.83
CA ALA A 422 -26.92 8.46 -19.93
C ALA A 422 -25.77 7.75 -20.66
N LEU A 423 -25.99 7.29 -21.89
CA LEU A 423 -24.94 6.69 -22.72
C LEU A 423 -23.84 7.71 -23.02
N ARG A 424 -24.20 8.91 -23.49
CA ARG A 424 -23.25 9.99 -23.77
C ARG A 424 -22.44 10.39 -22.55
N TRP A 425 -23.09 10.53 -21.40
CA TRP A 425 -22.40 10.82 -20.14
C TRP A 425 -21.42 9.70 -19.76
N SER A 426 -21.83 8.43 -19.93
CA SER A 426 -20.99 7.27 -19.58
C SER A 426 -19.73 7.10 -20.44
N LEU A 427 -19.63 7.78 -21.59
CA LEU A 427 -18.43 7.76 -22.42
C LEU A 427 -17.31 8.65 -21.89
N GLY A 428 -17.62 9.61 -21.02
CA GLY A 428 -16.67 10.59 -20.48
C GLY A 428 -16.19 11.58 -21.56
N SER A 429 -16.52 12.85 -21.40
CA SER A 429 -16.17 13.89 -22.35
C SER A 429 -15.74 15.18 -21.65
N LEU A 430 -14.70 15.81 -22.19
CA LEU A 430 -14.30 17.16 -21.80
C LEU A 430 -14.95 18.24 -22.69
N SER A 431 -15.88 17.84 -23.57
CA SER A 431 -16.64 18.78 -24.39
C SER A 431 -17.61 19.62 -23.54
N LEU A 432 -17.82 20.88 -23.95
CA LEU A 432 -18.79 21.81 -23.35
C LEU A 432 -18.53 22.13 -21.86
N ILE A 433 -17.27 22.16 -21.44
CA ILE A 433 -16.89 22.59 -20.09
C ILE A 433 -16.62 24.10 -20.08
N SER A 434 -17.25 24.82 -19.14
CA SER A 434 -17.03 26.24 -18.87
C SER A 434 -16.10 26.48 -17.68
N TYR A 435 -15.61 27.71 -17.53
CA TYR A 435 -14.84 28.13 -16.36
C TYR A 435 -15.57 27.88 -15.04
N ASP A 436 -16.88 28.13 -14.97
CA ASP A 436 -17.67 27.95 -13.74
C ASP A 436 -17.62 26.52 -13.22
N ARG A 437 -17.72 25.53 -14.13
CA ARG A 437 -17.62 24.11 -13.76
C ARG A 437 -16.23 23.76 -13.26
N TRP A 438 -15.19 24.30 -13.88
CA TRP A 438 -13.81 24.08 -13.41
C TRP A 438 -13.57 24.73 -12.05
N ILE A 439 -13.98 25.99 -11.86
CA ILE A 439 -13.85 26.72 -10.58
C ILE A 439 -14.56 25.96 -9.46
N LEU A 440 -15.73 25.38 -9.73
CA LEU A 440 -16.45 24.56 -8.75
C LEU A 440 -15.69 23.28 -8.37
N ALA A 441 -15.05 22.61 -9.34
CA ALA A 441 -14.31 21.36 -9.10
C ALA A 441 -12.88 21.59 -8.56
N ALA A 442 -12.28 22.75 -8.83
CA ALA A 442 -10.88 23.04 -8.53
C ALA A 442 -10.51 22.89 -7.04
N PRO A 443 -11.32 23.30 -6.04
CA PRO A 443 -11.02 23.07 -4.64
C PRO A 443 -10.89 21.58 -4.30
N PHE A 444 -11.77 20.74 -4.85
CA PHE A 444 -11.74 19.29 -4.62
C PHE A 444 -10.53 18.62 -5.27
N PHE A 445 -10.15 19.07 -6.47
CA PHE A 445 -8.90 18.64 -7.11
C PHE A 445 -7.68 19.06 -6.27
N GLY A 446 -7.63 20.32 -5.80
CA GLY A 446 -6.55 20.81 -4.96
C GLY A 446 -6.40 20.02 -3.65
N ILE A 447 -7.50 19.83 -2.92
CA ILE A 447 -7.53 19.04 -1.67
C ILE A 447 -7.07 17.59 -1.93
N SER A 448 -7.57 16.96 -2.99
CA SER A 448 -7.22 15.59 -3.36
C SER A 448 -5.73 15.46 -3.70
N LEU A 449 -5.21 16.33 -4.57
CA LEU A 449 -3.81 16.30 -5.02
C LEU A 449 -2.85 16.60 -3.87
N VAL A 450 -3.05 17.71 -3.16
CA VAL A 450 -2.20 18.09 -2.02
C VAL A 450 -2.30 17.03 -0.92
N GLY A 451 -3.52 16.56 -0.60
CA GLY A 451 -3.73 15.50 0.38
C GLY A 451 -2.96 14.22 0.03
N MET A 452 -3.02 13.76 -1.23
CA MET A 452 -2.24 12.59 -1.66
C MET A 452 -0.73 12.80 -1.54
N LEU A 453 -0.23 14.02 -1.79
CA LEU A 453 1.18 14.36 -1.59
C LEU A 453 1.59 14.37 -0.10
N THR A 454 0.67 14.65 0.83
CA THR A 454 0.97 14.51 2.27
C THR A 454 1.12 13.06 2.72
N LEU A 455 0.61 12.09 1.94
CA LEU A 455 0.69 10.67 2.24
C LEU A 455 1.98 10.00 1.73
N LEU A 456 2.87 10.71 1.03
CA LEU A 456 4.04 10.09 0.40
C LEU A 456 4.94 9.36 1.41
N ARG A 457 5.19 9.96 2.57
CA ARG A 457 6.06 9.37 3.62
C ARG A 457 5.49 8.06 4.18
N PRO A 458 4.22 7.98 4.65
CA PRO A 458 3.66 6.70 5.07
C PRO A 458 3.49 5.70 3.92
N LEU A 459 3.24 6.16 2.69
CA LEU A 459 3.16 5.29 1.51
C LEU A 459 4.51 4.63 1.19
N ASP A 460 5.63 5.35 1.31
CA ASP A 460 6.97 4.78 1.11
C ASP A 460 7.22 3.56 2.01
N VAL A 461 6.81 3.65 3.28
CA VAL A 461 6.94 2.57 4.24
C VAL A 461 5.93 1.46 3.94
N LEU A 462 4.68 1.81 3.63
CA LEU A 462 3.63 0.84 3.27
C LEU A 462 3.98 0.01 2.03
N ALA A 463 4.74 0.59 1.10
CA ALA A 463 5.21 -0.12 -0.08
C ALA A 463 6.17 -1.29 0.28
N THR A 464 6.74 -1.32 1.49
CA THR A 464 7.53 -2.45 1.99
C THR A 464 6.70 -3.62 2.53
N GLY A 465 5.38 -3.45 2.68
CA GLY A 465 4.50 -4.43 3.32
C GLY A 465 3.58 -3.78 4.35
N SER A 466 2.33 -4.23 4.44
CA SER A 466 1.38 -3.66 5.41
C SER A 466 1.75 -4.00 6.86
N GLU A 467 2.12 -5.24 7.13
CA GLU A 467 2.54 -5.68 8.47
C GLU A 467 3.86 -4.99 8.88
N ARG A 468 4.84 -4.93 7.97
CA ARG A 468 6.12 -4.22 8.20
C ARG A 468 5.90 -2.74 8.46
N ALA A 469 5.00 -2.09 7.73
CA ALA A 469 4.68 -0.69 7.95
C ALA A 469 4.03 -0.46 9.33
N ALA A 470 3.14 -1.37 9.74
CA ALA A 470 2.53 -1.30 11.07
C ALA A 470 3.57 -1.43 12.19
N SER A 471 4.50 -2.40 12.10
CA SER A 471 5.57 -2.54 13.11
C SER A 471 6.54 -1.35 13.12
N ARG A 472 6.66 -0.61 12.01
CA ARG A 472 7.48 0.60 11.89
C ARG A 472 6.77 1.88 12.32
N GLY A 473 5.55 1.80 12.84
CA GLY A 473 4.82 2.95 13.39
C GLY A 473 3.79 3.58 12.46
N VAL A 474 3.52 2.98 11.29
CA VAL A 474 2.47 3.47 10.37
C VAL A 474 1.10 2.99 10.84
N ASN A 475 0.16 3.91 11.05
CA ASN A 475 -1.24 3.56 11.27
C ASN A 475 -1.90 3.17 9.94
N VAL A 476 -1.74 1.91 9.53
CA VAL A 476 -2.20 1.38 8.24
C VAL A 476 -3.69 1.64 7.99
N PRO A 477 -4.63 1.38 8.92
CA PRO A 477 -6.06 1.67 8.70
C PRO A 477 -6.31 3.14 8.38
N ARG A 478 -5.72 4.06 9.15
CA ARG A 478 -5.87 5.51 8.92
C ARG A 478 -5.33 5.93 7.56
N ILE A 479 -4.16 5.46 7.17
CA ILE A 479 -3.54 5.79 5.87
C ILE A 479 -4.35 5.22 4.71
N ARG A 480 -4.90 4.00 4.84
CA ARG A 480 -5.80 3.41 3.85
C ARG A 480 -7.09 4.22 3.70
N THR A 481 -7.76 4.55 4.80
CA THR A 481 -8.99 5.36 4.78
C THR A 481 -8.75 6.74 4.18
N LEU A 482 -7.67 7.43 4.60
CA LEU A 482 -7.33 8.75 4.07
C LEU A 482 -7.02 8.68 2.57
N GLY A 483 -6.19 7.74 2.13
CA GLY A 483 -5.80 7.69 0.73
C GLY A 483 -6.92 7.20 -0.20
N VAL A 484 -7.82 6.31 0.26
CA VAL A 484 -9.07 5.99 -0.44
C VAL A 484 -9.96 7.22 -0.52
N GLY A 485 -10.20 7.91 0.60
CA GLY A 485 -11.06 9.10 0.65
C GLY A 485 -10.56 10.24 -0.23
N LEU A 486 -9.26 10.57 -0.16
CA LEU A 486 -8.64 11.63 -0.95
C LEU A 486 -8.63 11.30 -2.46
N SER A 487 -8.33 10.05 -2.81
CA SER A 487 -8.39 9.57 -4.20
C SER A 487 -9.80 9.70 -4.75
N SER A 488 -10.80 9.22 -4.00
CA SER A 488 -12.19 9.25 -4.43
C SER A 488 -12.78 10.66 -4.44
N LEU A 489 -12.36 11.56 -3.55
CA LEU A 489 -12.82 12.95 -3.54
C LEU A 489 -12.51 13.66 -4.87
N GLY A 490 -11.26 13.60 -5.31
CA GLY A 490 -10.85 14.21 -6.57
C GLY A 490 -11.51 13.52 -7.76
N VAL A 491 -11.55 12.19 -7.76
CA VAL A 491 -12.17 11.42 -8.86
C VAL A 491 -13.66 11.70 -8.93
N ALA A 492 -14.38 11.78 -7.81
CA ALA A 492 -15.80 12.12 -7.76
C ALA A 492 -16.05 13.51 -8.34
N ALA A 493 -15.25 14.52 -7.97
CA ALA A 493 -15.36 15.87 -8.54
C ALA A 493 -15.11 15.89 -10.05
N GLY A 494 -14.13 15.13 -10.52
CA GLY A 494 -13.82 15.00 -11.94
C GLY A 494 -14.92 14.28 -12.72
N VAL A 495 -15.39 13.14 -12.23
CA VAL A 495 -16.48 12.38 -12.86
C VAL A 495 -17.79 13.18 -12.87
N ALA A 496 -18.07 13.95 -11.83
CA ALA A 496 -19.20 14.89 -11.82
C ALA A 496 -19.09 15.97 -12.90
N THR A 497 -17.86 16.37 -13.26
CA THR A 497 -17.60 17.44 -14.22
C THR A 497 -17.56 16.96 -15.67
N CYS A 498 -16.84 15.86 -15.95
CA CYS A 498 -16.55 15.38 -17.30
C CYS A 498 -16.98 13.93 -17.56
N GLY A 499 -17.70 13.31 -16.63
CA GLY A 499 -18.05 11.90 -16.72
C GLY A 499 -16.86 10.96 -16.43
N PRO A 500 -17.09 9.64 -16.49
CA PRO A 500 -16.09 8.63 -16.17
C PRO A 500 -15.00 8.55 -17.24
N ILE A 501 -13.74 8.62 -16.82
CA ILE A 501 -12.58 8.46 -17.72
C ILE A 501 -11.78 7.24 -17.27
N ALA A 502 -11.58 6.30 -18.19
CA ALA A 502 -10.91 5.04 -17.93
C ALA A 502 -9.41 5.08 -18.26
N PHE A 503 -8.66 4.09 -17.74
CA PHE A 503 -7.25 3.78 -18.02
C PHE A 503 -6.17 4.78 -17.60
N VAL A 504 -6.47 6.07 -17.42
CA VAL A 504 -5.47 7.07 -16.99
C VAL A 504 -4.83 6.67 -15.66
N GLY A 505 -5.65 6.33 -14.66
CA GLY A 505 -5.19 5.88 -13.34
C GLY A 505 -4.52 4.50 -13.32
N LEU A 506 -4.61 3.74 -14.41
CA LEU A 506 -3.94 2.45 -14.51
C LEU A 506 -2.57 2.59 -15.18
N ILE A 507 -2.52 3.33 -16.29
CA ILE A 507 -1.38 3.34 -17.20
C ILE A 507 -0.33 4.34 -16.77
N CYS A 508 -0.73 5.54 -16.38
CA CYS A 508 0.20 6.58 -15.98
C CYS A 508 1.17 6.09 -14.89
N PRO A 509 0.68 5.55 -13.75
CA PRO A 509 1.58 5.00 -12.74
C PRO A 509 2.38 3.79 -13.22
N HIS A 510 1.82 2.96 -14.09
CA HIS A 510 2.55 1.80 -14.59
C HIS A 510 3.73 2.21 -15.49
N VAL A 511 3.53 3.17 -16.39
CA VAL A 511 4.59 3.73 -17.25
C VAL A 511 5.64 4.41 -16.40
N MET A 512 5.24 5.25 -15.43
CA MET A 512 6.20 5.93 -14.54
C MET A 512 7.00 4.95 -13.68
N ARG A 513 6.38 3.84 -13.25
CA ARG A 513 7.06 2.75 -12.51
C ARG A 513 8.15 2.07 -13.34
N ILE A 514 7.93 1.90 -14.64
CA ILE A 514 8.91 1.34 -15.57
C ILE A 514 10.06 2.31 -15.81
N LEU A 515 9.77 3.61 -15.95
CA LEU A 515 10.77 4.62 -16.31
C LEU A 515 11.74 4.99 -15.17
N GLY A 516 11.31 4.98 -13.91
CA GLY A 516 12.20 5.38 -12.81
C GLY A 516 11.97 4.73 -11.44
N GLY A 517 11.16 3.66 -11.36
CA GLY A 517 10.99 2.86 -10.16
C GLY A 517 9.65 3.03 -9.44
N GLY A 518 9.42 2.19 -8.43
CA GLY A 518 8.16 2.06 -7.69
C GLY A 518 8.07 2.87 -6.40
N GLN A 519 9.11 3.65 -6.06
CA GLN A 519 9.14 4.45 -4.84
C GLN A 519 8.01 5.49 -4.81
N PRO A 520 7.05 5.42 -3.86
CA PRO A 520 5.88 6.28 -3.82
C PRO A 520 6.16 7.77 -3.94
N ARG A 521 7.18 8.28 -3.24
CA ARG A 521 7.56 9.71 -3.28
C ARG A 521 7.87 10.28 -4.66
N PHE A 522 8.34 9.44 -5.59
CA PHE A 522 8.62 9.86 -6.97
C PHE A 522 7.51 9.39 -7.90
N LEU A 523 7.03 8.17 -7.69
CA LEU A 523 6.00 7.56 -8.50
C LEU A 523 4.72 8.37 -8.49
N VAL A 524 4.22 8.79 -7.32
CA VAL A 524 2.94 9.50 -7.20
C VAL A 524 3.00 10.88 -7.88
N PRO A 525 3.97 11.78 -7.58
CA PRO A 525 4.07 13.06 -8.27
C PRO A 525 4.33 12.91 -9.78
N ALA A 526 5.25 12.03 -10.18
CA ALA A 526 5.52 11.79 -11.60
C ALA A 526 4.29 11.28 -12.35
N SER A 527 3.49 10.42 -11.70
CA SER A 527 2.22 9.94 -12.26
C SER A 527 1.22 11.07 -12.42
N MET A 528 1.06 11.92 -11.41
CA MET A 528 0.18 13.10 -11.49
C MET A 528 0.59 13.99 -12.67
N MET A 529 1.87 14.28 -12.82
CA MET A 529 2.39 15.14 -13.89
C MET A 529 2.20 14.50 -15.27
N PHE A 530 2.51 13.22 -15.41
CA PHE A 530 2.30 12.48 -16.64
C PHE A 530 0.82 12.40 -17.01
N GLY A 531 -0.06 12.11 -16.04
CA GLY A 531 -1.51 12.08 -16.24
C GLY A 531 -2.08 13.43 -16.65
N ALA A 532 -1.61 14.51 -16.02
CA ALA A 532 -1.97 15.89 -16.36
C ALA A 532 -1.57 16.25 -17.79
N ALA A 533 -0.44 15.74 -18.28
CA ALA A 533 -0.04 15.93 -19.68
C ALA A 533 -0.85 15.04 -20.63
N PHE A 534 -1.04 13.78 -20.25
CA PHE A 534 -1.61 12.73 -21.08
C PHE A 534 -3.08 12.99 -21.42
N LEU A 535 -3.90 13.35 -20.43
CA LEU A 535 -5.35 13.46 -20.64
C LEU A 535 -5.74 14.61 -21.61
N PRO A 536 -5.23 15.85 -21.48
CA PRO A 536 -5.48 16.91 -22.45
C PRO A 536 -4.98 16.59 -23.86
N LEU A 537 -3.87 15.85 -23.99
CA LEU A 537 -3.37 15.43 -25.29
C LEU A 537 -4.30 14.39 -25.93
N CYS A 538 -4.81 13.42 -25.17
CA CYS A 538 -5.84 12.50 -25.65
C CYS A 538 -7.10 13.25 -26.09
N ASP A 539 -7.50 14.28 -25.35
CA ASP A 539 -8.63 15.13 -25.72
C ASP A 539 -8.38 15.93 -27.01
N GLY A 540 -7.17 16.47 -27.19
CA GLY A 540 -6.73 17.10 -28.43
C GLY A 540 -6.80 16.15 -29.62
N LEU A 541 -6.35 14.89 -29.46
CA LEU A 541 -6.47 13.86 -30.49
C LEU A 541 -7.94 13.61 -30.86
N GLY A 542 -8.85 13.64 -29.89
CA GLY A 542 -10.28 13.44 -30.13
C GLY A 542 -10.94 14.51 -30.98
N ARG A 543 -10.39 15.73 -30.97
CA ARG A 543 -10.87 16.85 -31.78
C ARG A 543 -10.43 16.78 -33.24
N ILE A 544 -9.35 16.05 -33.54
CA ILE A 544 -8.80 15.95 -34.90
C ILE A 544 -9.11 14.62 -35.59
N MET A 545 -9.47 13.58 -34.83
CA MET A 545 -9.66 12.23 -35.39
C MET A 545 -10.85 12.10 -36.34
N LEU A 546 -11.97 12.78 -36.05
CA LEU A 546 -13.16 12.74 -36.89
C LEU A 546 -13.56 14.17 -37.26
N GLN A 547 -13.61 14.45 -38.56
CA GLN A 547 -14.11 15.74 -39.06
C GLN A 547 -15.55 15.95 -38.58
N ASN A 548 -15.82 17.14 -38.02
CA ASN A 548 -17.13 17.57 -37.50
C ASN A 548 -17.74 16.68 -36.40
N ARG A 549 -16.93 15.87 -35.69
CA ARG A 549 -17.40 15.10 -34.53
C ARG A 549 -16.37 15.11 -33.41
N ASP A 550 -16.78 15.59 -32.24
CA ASP A 550 -15.98 15.48 -31.02
C ASP A 550 -16.03 14.03 -30.51
N VAL A 551 -14.90 13.32 -30.62
CA VAL A 551 -14.75 11.98 -30.03
C VAL A 551 -14.58 12.12 -28.52
N PRO A 552 -15.38 11.43 -27.68
CA PRO A 552 -15.22 11.47 -26.24
C PRO A 552 -13.84 10.98 -25.81
N VAL A 553 -13.18 11.72 -24.93
CA VAL A 553 -11.81 11.40 -24.48
C VAL A 553 -11.70 10.02 -23.84
N GLY A 554 -12.76 9.54 -23.17
CA GLY A 554 -12.77 8.21 -22.56
C GLY A 554 -12.63 7.06 -23.58
N VAL A 555 -13.11 7.25 -24.80
CA VAL A 555 -12.93 6.28 -25.91
C VAL A 555 -11.46 6.21 -26.31
N ILE A 556 -10.78 7.35 -26.34
CA ILE A 556 -9.38 7.47 -26.77
C ILE A 556 -8.44 6.92 -25.70
N THR A 557 -8.68 7.25 -24.43
CA THR A 557 -7.86 6.71 -23.34
C THR A 557 -8.02 5.20 -23.23
N ALA A 558 -9.21 4.66 -23.49
CA ALA A 558 -9.44 3.22 -23.55
C ALA A 558 -8.76 2.54 -24.75
N SER A 559 -8.85 3.14 -25.94
CA SER A 559 -8.27 2.56 -27.17
C SER A 559 -6.74 2.55 -27.16
N LEU A 560 -6.11 3.59 -26.60
CA LEU A 560 -4.67 3.60 -26.36
C LEU A 560 -4.29 2.70 -25.19
N GLY A 561 -5.16 2.66 -24.18
CA GLY A 561 -4.78 2.14 -22.90
C GLY A 561 -4.80 0.63 -22.75
N ALA A 562 -5.85 -0.01 -23.25
CA ALA A 562 -5.98 -1.46 -23.19
C ALA A 562 -4.83 -2.20 -23.91
N PRO A 563 -4.41 -1.81 -25.13
CA PRO A 563 -3.29 -2.46 -25.81
C PRO A 563 -1.96 -2.33 -25.06
N VAL A 564 -1.67 -1.15 -24.49
CA VAL A 564 -0.44 -0.93 -23.72
C VAL A 564 -0.39 -1.85 -22.50
N LEU A 565 -1.49 -1.93 -21.74
CA LEU A 565 -1.58 -2.83 -20.60
C LEU A 565 -1.40 -4.30 -21.03
N PHE A 566 -2.07 -4.72 -22.10
CA PHE A 566 -1.97 -6.07 -22.62
C PHE A 566 -0.53 -6.45 -23.01
N LEU A 567 0.17 -5.57 -23.74
CA LEU A 567 1.57 -5.76 -24.11
C LEU A 567 2.50 -5.84 -22.90
N LEU A 568 2.22 -5.07 -21.85
CA LEU A 568 3.00 -5.09 -20.61
C LEU A 568 2.83 -6.41 -19.84
N VAL A 569 1.61 -6.94 -19.79
CA VAL A 569 1.33 -8.26 -19.19
C VAL A 569 2.07 -9.37 -19.94
N LEU A 570 2.03 -9.36 -21.28
CA LEU A 570 2.75 -10.34 -22.10
C LEU A 570 4.26 -10.32 -21.90
N ARG A 571 4.86 -9.14 -21.71
CA ARG A 571 6.30 -9.02 -21.44
C ARG A 571 6.70 -9.57 -20.07
N ARG A 572 5.80 -9.49 -19.08
CA ARG A 572 6.04 -10.00 -17.72
C ARG A 572 5.98 -11.53 -17.66
N SER A 573 5.05 -12.15 -18.39
CA SER A 573 4.92 -13.61 -18.51
C SER A 573 6.06 -14.31 -19.25
N ARG A 574 6.97 -13.57 -19.91
CA ARG A 574 8.17 -14.14 -20.56
C ARG A 574 9.42 -14.09 -19.66
N ARG A 575 9.32 -13.50 -18.47
CA ARG A 575 10.40 -13.38 -17.47
C ARG A 575 10.20 -14.29 -16.25
N VAL A 576 9.01 -14.88 -16.14
CA VAL A 576 8.72 -16.10 -15.37
C VAL A 576 8.83 -17.23 -16.37
#